data_AF-A0A4R6P1C8-F1
#
_entry.id   AF-A0A4R6P1C8-F1
#
_cell.length_a   1.000
_cell.length_b   1.000
_cell.length_c   1.000
_cell.angle_alpha   90.00
_cell.angle_beta   90.00
_cell.angle_gamma   90.00
#
_symmetry.space_group_name_H-M   'P 1'
#
loop_
_entity.id
_entity.type
_entity.pdbx_description
1 polymer ?
#
loop_
_entity_poly.entity_id
_entity_poly.type
_entity_poly.pdbx_seq_one_letter_code
_entity_poly.pdbx_strand_id
1 'polypeptide(L)'
;MIEPVIPPQTSLEERLHGPLPSSVIPRTADPNIVYGIALITHAGRVTDHAVFSALGWRPGTRLTLSCQDERLILVCAAPDSSVRMNNGGFFRIPYRQRRRVGLLEGDRALVVAHREQKRLLIHPPAVLDGLMSQSRRILEGHL
;
A
#
# COMPACT_ATOMS: atom_id res chain seq x y z
N MET A 1 -27.46 32.00 31.87
CA MET A 1 -28.62 31.53 31.07
C MET A 1 -28.06 30.82 29.85
N ILE A 2 -28.48 29.59 29.58
CA ILE A 2 -28.02 28.81 28.41
C ILE A 2 -29.03 29.06 27.28
N GLU A 3 -28.54 29.50 26.13
CA GLU A 3 -29.37 29.69 24.93
C GLU A 3 -29.89 28.33 24.45
N PRO A 4 -31.20 28.18 24.17
CA PRO A 4 -31.75 26.93 23.67
C PRO A 4 -31.22 26.65 22.27
N VAL A 5 -30.57 25.50 22.09
CA VAL A 5 -30.17 24.98 20.78
C VAL A 5 -31.44 24.57 20.05
N ILE A 6 -31.89 25.42 19.13
CA ILE A 6 -33.01 25.09 18.24
C ILE A 6 -32.49 24.11 17.19
N PRO A 7 -33.04 22.90 17.08
CA PRO A 7 -32.65 21.99 16.01
C PRO A 7 -33.00 22.63 14.66
N PRO A 8 -32.12 22.49 13.64
CA PRO A 8 -32.38 23.06 12.32
C PRO A 8 -33.73 22.54 11.79
N GLN A 9 -34.63 23.45 11.40
CA GLN A 9 -36.00 23.14 10.97
C GLN A 9 -36.10 22.54 9.55
N THR A 10 -34.98 22.10 8.97
CA THR A 10 -34.95 21.49 7.65
C THR A 10 -35.72 20.17 7.70
N SER A 11 -36.60 19.94 6.72
CA SER A 11 -37.44 18.74 6.71
C SER A 11 -36.56 17.47 6.62
N LEU A 12 -37.01 16.38 7.25
CA LEU A 12 -36.30 15.10 7.17
C LEU A 12 -36.16 14.63 5.72
N GLU A 13 -37.17 14.93 4.89
CA GLU A 13 -37.18 14.63 3.46
C GLU A 13 -36.09 15.38 2.70
N GLU A 14 -35.86 16.67 2.98
CA GLU A 14 -34.73 17.44 2.42
C GLU A 14 -33.37 16.94 2.90
N ARG A 15 -33.29 16.33 4.10
CA ARG A 15 -32.04 15.72 4.57
C ARG A 15 -31.75 14.37 3.94
N LEU A 16 -32.79 13.65 3.52
CA LEU A 16 -32.68 12.35 2.86
C LEU A 16 -32.55 12.48 1.33
N HIS A 17 -33.17 13.50 0.74
CA HIS A 17 -33.28 13.72 -0.71
C HIS A 17 -32.63 15.00 -1.21
N GLY A 18 -32.14 15.86 -0.32
CA GLY A 18 -31.36 17.03 -0.70
C GLY A 18 -30.14 16.62 -1.51
N PRO A 19 -29.62 17.52 -2.38
CA PRO A 19 -28.43 17.23 -3.14
C PRO A 19 -27.34 16.83 -2.16
N LEU A 20 -26.88 15.57 -2.29
CA LEU A 20 -25.71 15.11 -1.54
C LEU A 20 -24.64 16.18 -1.76
N PRO A 21 -24.00 16.71 -0.69
CA PRO A 21 -22.80 17.51 -0.90
C PRO A 21 -21.94 16.68 -1.84
N SER A 22 -21.52 17.28 -2.95
CA SER A 22 -20.61 16.63 -3.89
C SER A 22 -19.29 16.52 -3.16
N SER A 23 -19.22 15.56 -2.23
CA SER A 23 -17.99 14.98 -1.79
C SER A 23 -17.39 14.51 -3.09
N VAL A 24 -16.39 15.23 -3.55
CA VAL A 24 -15.51 14.80 -4.62
C VAL A 24 -14.87 13.55 -4.06
N ILE A 25 -15.55 12.41 -4.20
CA ILE A 25 -14.97 11.10 -4.00
C ILE A 25 -13.80 11.13 -4.96
N PRO A 26 -12.54 11.12 -4.51
CA PRO A 26 -11.42 11.06 -5.42
C PRO A 26 -11.58 9.74 -6.17
N ARG A 27 -12.14 9.77 -7.38
CA ARG A 27 -12.39 8.56 -8.16
C ARG A 27 -11.09 8.17 -8.85
N THR A 28 -10.45 7.22 -8.19
CA THR A 28 -9.47 6.22 -8.66
C THR A 28 -8.15 6.74 -9.23
N ALA A 29 -7.12 6.61 -8.39
CA ALA A 29 -5.75 6.31 -8.76
C ALA A 29 -5.72 5.26 -9.89
N ASP A 30 -5.03 5.58 -11.00
CA ASP A 30 -4.76 4.74 -12.17
C ASP A 30 -5.23 3.27 -12.05
N PRO A 31 -6.17 2.79 -12.89
CA PRO A 31 -6.72 1.43 -12.81
C PRO A 31 -5.69 0.31 -12.97
N ASN A 32 -4.52 0.65 -13.52
CA ASN A 32 -3.39 -0.27 -13.62
C ASN A 32 -2.58 -0.37 -12.33
N ILE A 33 -2.82 0.48 -11.34
CA ILE A 33 -2.13 0.47 -10.06
C ILE A 33 -2.99 -0.22 -8.99
N VAL A 34 -2.37 -1.12 -8.24
CA VAL A 34 -2.96 -1.77 -7.07
C VAL A 34 -2.09 -1.48 -5.86
N TYR A 35 -2.73 -1.04 -4.78
CA TYR A 35 -2.08 -0.80 -3.51
C TYR A 35 -2.41 -1.92 -2.53
N GLY A 36 -1.46 -2.22 -1.65
CA GLY A 36 -1.64 -3.15 -0.54
C GLY A 36 -0.69 -2.82 0.60
N ILE A 37 -0.91 -3.42 1.77
CA ILE A 37 0.01 -3.32 2.91
C ILE A 37 0.46 -4.74 3.26
N ALA A 38 1.74 -5.02 3.08
CA ALA A 38 2.32 -6.32 3.35
C ALA A 38 3.07 -6.32 4.68
N LEU A 39 2.74 -7.29 5.55
CA LEU A 39 3.52 -7.56 6.75
C LEU A 39 4.79 -8.33 6.37
N ILE A 40 5.94 -7.82 6.81
CA ILE A 40 7.22 -8.50 6.66
C ILE A 40 7.38 -9.47 7.82
N THR A 41 7.22 -10.76 7.54
CA THR A 41 7.32 -11.81 8.56
C THR A 41 8.67 -12.53 8.50
N HIS A 42 8.86 -13.49 9.39
CA HIS A 42 10.09 -14.25 9.57
C HIS A 42 10.80 -14.63 8.27
N ALA A 43 12.11 -14.33 8.23
CA ALA A 43 13.00 -14.48 7.07
C ALA A 43 12.63 -13.60 5.85
N GLY A 44 11.96 -12.47 6.08
CA GLY A 44 11.65 -11.49 5.04
C GLY A 44 10.52 -11.90 4.12
N ARG A 45 9.56 -12.70 4.62
CA ARG A 45 8.40 -13.13 3.83
C ARG A 45 7.46 -11.96 3.61
N VAL A 46 6.98 -11.85 2.37
CA VAL A 46 6.00 -10.85 1.94
C VAL A 46 4.77 -11.60 1.43
N THR A 47 3.61 -11.26 1.97
CA THR A 47 2.33 -11.86 1.60
C THR A 47 1.31 -10.76 1.32
N ASP A 48 0.80 -10.73 0.09
CA ASP A 48 -0.42 -10.02 -0.28
C ASP A 48 -1.06 -10.75 -1.46
N HIS A 49 -2.03 -11.61 -1.18
CA HIS A 49 -2.63 -12.47 -2.20
C HIS A 49 -3.38 -11.67 -3.27
N ALA A 50 -4.00 -10.55 -2.91
CA ALA A 50 -4.76 -9.74 -3.84
C ALA A 50 -3.81 -9.05 -4.84
N VAL A 51 -2.73 -8.45 -4.34
CA VAL A 51 -1.70 -7.79 -5.16
C VAL A 51 -1.00 -8.81 -6.07
N PHE A 52 -0.58 -9.96 -5.54
CA PHE A 52 0.10 -10.98 -6.33
C PHE A 52 -0.82 -11.60 -7.39
N SER A 53 -2.09 -11.81 -7.08
CA SER A 53 -3.09 -12.29 -8.05
C SER A 53 -3.33 -11.26 -9.15
N ALA A 54 -3.38 -9.96 -8.84
CA ALA A 54 -3.48 -8.89 -9.85
C ALA A 54 -2.25 -8.84 -10.79
N LEU A 55 -1.08 -9.20 -10.26
CA LEU A 55 0.14 -9.40 -11.06
C LEU A 55 0.16 -10.73 -11.81
N GLY A 56 -0.80 -11.63 -11.59
CA GLY A 56 -0.80 -12.97 -12.17
C GLY A 56 0.33 -13.86 -11.67
N TRP A 57 0.97 -13.50 -10.54
CA TRP A 57 2.03 -14.30 -9.93
C TRP A 57 1.44 -15.49 -9.21
N ARG A 58 2.00 -16.67 -9.47
CA ARG A 58 1.55 -17.96 -8.94
C ARG A 58 2.71 -18.68 -8.28
N PRO A 59 2.47 -19.72 -7.47
CA PRO A 59 3.54 -20.61 -7.03
C PRO A 59 4.46 -21.02 -8.17
N GLY A 60 5.77 -20.93 -7.94
CA GLY A 60 6.79 -21.19 -8.96
C GLY A 60 7.17 -20.00 -9.84
N THR A 61 6.39 -18.91 -9.86
CA THR A 61 6.81 -17.66 -10.53
C THR A 61 8.14 -17.18 -9.95
N ARG A 62 9.13 -16.98 -10.82
CA ARG A 62 10.46 -16.51 -10.47
C ARG A 62 10.50 -14.98 -10.51
N LEU A 63 11.06 -14.39 -9.46
CA LEU A 63 11.08 -12.96 -9.20
C LEU A 63 12.51 -12.43 -9.08
N THR A 64 12.83 -11.32 -9.73
CA THR A 64 14.07 -10.57 -9.50
C THR A 64 13.77 -9.38 -8.60
N LEU A 65 14.64 -9.13 -7.63
CA LEU A 65 14.53 -8.01 -6.69
C LEU A 65 15.73 -7.09 -6.85
N SER A 66 15.49 -5.82 -7.10
CA SER A 66 16.52 -4.77 -7.16
C SER A 66 16.18 -3.65 -6.18
N CYS A 67 17.20 -3.16 -5.47
CA CYS A 67 17.03 -1.99 -4.61
C CYS A 67 17.15 -0.73 -5.49
N GLN A 68 16.14 0.13 -5.48
CA GLN A 68 16.15 1.42 -6.15
C GLN A 68 16.50 2.51 -5.14
N ASP A 69 17.50 3.34 -5.46
CA ASP A 69 18.02 4.44 -4.62
C ASP A 69 18.30 4.04 -3.17
N GLU A 70 18.59 2.76 -2.93
CA GLU A 70 18.76 2.15 -1.61
C GLU A 70 17.56 2.30 -0.65
N ARG A 71 16.39 2.70 -1.15
CA ARG A 71 15.20 3.01 -0.34
C ARG A 71 14.00 2.13 -0.67
N LEU A 72 13.89 1.68 -1.91
CA LEU A 72 12.76 0.87 -2.39
C LEU A 72 13.25 -0.48 -2.89
N ILE A 73 12.35 -1.46 -2.94
CA ILE A 73 12.61 -2.72 -3.64
C ILE A 73 11.65 -2.82 -4.82
N LEU A 74 12.21 -2.88 -6.02
CA LEU A 74 11.47 -3.23 -7.23
C LEU A 74 11.53 -4.74 -7.43
N VAL A 75 10.36 -5.35 -7.66
CA VAL A 75 10.19 -6.77 -7.90
C VAL A 75 9.51 -6.98 -9.25
N CYS A 76 10.12 -7.83 -10.08
CA CYS A 76 9.63 -8.15 -11.42
C CYS A 76 9.67 -9.67 -11.64
N ALA A 77 8.80 -10.20 -12.48
CA ALA A 77 8.93 -11.59 -12.95
C ALA A 77 10.16 -11.74 -13.86
N ALA A 78 10.98 -12.76 -13.64
CA ALA A 78 12.18 -13.02 -14.42
C ALA A 78 12.50 -14.54 -14.44
N PRO A 79 12.55 -15.20 -15.61
CA PRO A 79 12.74 -16.66 -15.71
C PRO A 79 14.01 -17.21 -15.06
N ASP A 80 15.07 -16.43 -14.97
CA ASP A 80 16.39 -16.90 -14.49
C ASP A 80 16.69 -16.50 -13.04
N SER A 81 15.71 -15.96 -12.33
CA SER A 81 15.93 -15.51 -10.95
C SER A 81 15.87 -16.65 -9.92
N SER A 82 16.57 -16.46 -8.81
CA SER A 82 16.62 -17.41 -7.70
C SER A 82 15.45 -17.29 -6.72
N VAL A 83 14.86 -16.10 -6.58
CA VAL A 83 13.70 -15.89 -5.71
C VAL A 83 12.45 -16.39 -6.41
N ARG A 84 11.61 -17.13 -5.68
CA ARG A 84 10.38 -17.70 -6.22
C ARG A 84 9.20 -17.43 -5.30
N MET A 85 8.04 -17.30 -5.92
CA MET A 85 6.76 -17.45 -5.24
C MET A 85 6.66 -18.88 -4.68
N ASN A 86 6.51 -18.97 -3.37
CA ASN A 86 6.30 -20.20 -2.65
C ASN A 86 4.85 -20.70 -2.84
N ASN A 87 4.61 -22.00 -2.62
CA ASN A 87 3.27 -22.60 -2.66
C ASN A 87 2.29 -21.95 -1.67
N GLY A 88 2.78 -21.39 -0.56
CA GLY A 88 1.97 -20.61 0.38
C GLY A 88 1.60 -19.20 -0.08
N GLY A 89 1.88 -18.81 -1.33
CA GLY A 89 1.52 -17.50 -1.88
C GLY A 89 2.32 -16.31 -1.35
N PHE A 90 3.56 -16.57 -0.93
CA PHE A 90 4.51 -15.55 -0.47
C PHE A 90 5.84 -15.71 -1.20
N PHE A 91 6.67 -14.66 -1.21
CA PHE A 91 8.08 -14.77 -1.56
C PHE A 91 8.94 -14.19 -0.43
N ARG A 92 10.25 -14.44 -0.48
CA ARG A 92 11.19 -13.93 0.53
C ARG A 92 12.08 -12.87 -0.07
N ILE A 93 12.19 -11.73 0.60
CA ILE A 93 13.21 -10.72 0.31
C ILE A 93 14.53 -11.21 0.94
N PRO A 94 15.60 -11.42 0.15
CA PRO A 94 16.85 -11.88 0.70
C PRO A 94 17.46 -10.85 1.66
N TYR A 95 18.25 -11.34 2.62
CA TYR A 95 18.73 -10.55 3.74
C TYR A 95 19.47 -9.27 3.32
N ARG A 96 20.32 -9.35 2.29
CA ARG A 96 21.11 -8.19 1.81
C ARG A 96 20.20 -7.06 1.32
N GLN A 97 19.16 -7.38 0.57
CA GLN A 97 18.18 -6.40 0.06
C GLN A 97 17.38 -5.78 1.21
N ARG A 98 16.93 -6.59 2.17
CA ARG A 98 16.24 -6.07 3.37
C ARG A 98 17.09 -5.08 4.15
N ARG A 99 18.34 -5.44 4.42
CA ARG A 99 19.28 -4.58 5.15
C ARG A 99 19.57 -3.27 4.43
N ARG A 100 19.68 -3.30 3.09
CA ARG A 100 19.92 -2.08 2.28
C ARG A 100 18.81 -1.05 2.45
N VAL A 101 17.56 -1.49 2.45
CA VAL A 101 16.40 -0.59 2.53
C VAL A 101 15.84 -0.44 3.95
N GLY A 102 16.55 -0.94 4.96
CA GLY A 102 16.14 -0.86 6.37
C GLY A 102 14.87 -1.63 6.73
N LEU A 103 14.51 -2.68 5.97
CA LEU A 103 13.29 -3.45 6.18
C LEU A 103 13.49 -4.56 7.23
N LEU A 104 12.72 -4.50 8.31
CA LEU A 104 12.79 -5.40 9.45
C LEU A 104 11.59 -6.35 9.51
N GLU A 105 11.71 -7.38 10.35
CA GLU A 105 10.58 -8.24 10.69
C GLU A 105 9.59 -7.47 11.56
N GLY A 106 8.30 -7.60 11.29
CA GLY A 106 7.24 -6.82 11.93
C GLY A 106 6.85 -5.55 11.17
N ASP A 107 7.69 -5.10 10.22
CA ASP A 107 7.37 -3.94 9.40
C ASP A 107 6.13 -4.17 8.54
N ARG A 108 5.34 -3.11 8.36
CA ARG A 108 4.24 -3.06 7.40
C ARG A 108 4.67 -2.18 6.24
N ALA A 109 5.05 -2.82 5.14
CA ALA A 109 5.46 -2.12 3.93
C ALA A 109 4.25 -1.82 3.05
N LEU A 110 4.21 -0.63 2.46
CA LEU A 110 3.29 -0.34 1.38
C LEU A 110 3.80 -1.05 0.13
N VAL A 111 2.92 -1.77 -0.53
CA VAL A 111 3.20 -2.41 -1.81
C VAL A 111 2.37 -1.76 -2.91
N VAL A 112 3.02 -1.47 -4.03
CA VAL A 112 2.41 -0.81 -5.18
C VAL A 112 2.69 -1.65 -6.42
N ALA A 113 1.64 -2.22 -6.99
CA ALA A 113 1.73 -3.08 -8.17
C ALA A 113 1.21 -2.37 -9.41
N HIS A 114 1.93 -2.53 -10.52
CA HIS A 114 1.46 -2.17 -11.85
C HIS A 114 1.02 -3.43 -12.61
N ARG A 115 -0.27 -3.52 -12.92
CA ARG A 115 -0.93 -4.71 -13.52
C ARG A 115 -0.36 -5.07 -14.89
N GLU A 116 -0.27 -4.10 -15.80
CA GLU A 116 0.21 -4.35 -17.17
C GLU A 116 1.72 -4.59 -17.23
N GLN A 117 2.51 -3.77 -16.53
CA GLN A 117 3.97 -3.92 -16.50
C GLN A 117 4.44 -5.11 -15.66
N LYS A 118 3.55 -5.71 -14.85
CA LYS A 118 3.84 -6.83 -13.96
C LYS A 118 4.98 -6.54 -12.97
N ARG A 119 4.98 -5.31 -12.44
CA ARG A 119 5.99 -4.80 -11.50
C ARG A 119 5.37 -4.53 -10.15
N LEU A 120 6.16 -4.72 -9.10
CA LEU A 120 5.80 -4.43 -7.73
C LEU A 120 6.89 -3.58 -7.09
N LEU A 121 6.52 -2.44 -6.52
CA LEU A 121 7.37 -1.67 -5.63
C LEU A 121 7.00 -1.96 -4.18
N ILE A 122 8.02 -2.12 -3.35
CA ILE A 122 7.89 -2.25 -1.90
C ILE A 122 8.51 -1.00 -1.28
N HIS A 123 7.69 -0.27 -0.53
CA HIS A 123 8.05 0.94 0.20
C HIS A 123 8.17 0.59 1.69
N PRO A 124 9.40 0.56 2.25
CA PRO A 124 9.60 0.41 3.69
C PRO A 124 8.98 1.57 4.48
N PRO A 125 8.67 1.38 5.77
CA PRO A 125 8.09 2.43 6.63
C PRO A 125 8.88 3.74 6.62
N ALA A 126 10.22 3.68 6.62
CA ALA A 126 11.08 4.87 6.61
C ALA A 126 10.88 5.76 5.36
N VAL A 127 10.47 5.18 4.23
CA VAL A 127 10.13 5.96 3.04
C VAL A 127 8.74 6.58 3.18
N LEU A 128 7.81 5.84 3.79
CA LEU A 128 6.44 6.31 4.01
C LEU A 128 6.39 7.52 4.93
N ASP A 129 7.31 7.61 5.90
CA ASP A 129 7.45 8.80 6.75
C ASP A 129 7.59 10.10 5.96
N GLY A 130 8.40 10.09 4.89
CA GLY A 130 8.56 11.25 4.02
C GLY A 130 7.33 11.53 3.17
N LEU A 131 6.74 10.48 2.57
CA LEU A 131 5.55 10.58 1.71
C LEU A 131 4.32 11.06 2.49
N MET A 132 4.20 10.67 3.75
CA MET A 132 3.06 10.95 4.62
C MET A 132 3.32 12.14 5.55
N SER A 133 4.31 12.98 5.25
CA SER A 133 4.70 14.12 6.08
C SER A 133 3.52 15.07 6.39
N GLN A 134 2.64 15.33 5.42
CA GLN A 134 1.42 16.12 5.65
C GLN A 134 0.46 15.43 6.64
N SER A 135 0.20 14.13 6.45
CA SER A 135 -0.67 13.38 7.36
C SER A 135 -0.09 13.31 8.77
N ARG A 136 1.24 13.21 8.90
CA ARG A 136 1.95 13.28 10.18
C ARG A 136 1.79 14.63 10.86
N ARG A 137 1.96 15.73 10.11
CA ARG A 137 1.74 17.09 10.63
C ARG A 137 0.33 17.27 11.20
N ILE A 138 -0.68 16.76 10.50
CA ILE A 138 -2.07 16.77 10.96
C ILE A 138 -2.21 15.95 12.26
N LEU A 139 -1.64 14.75 12.32
CA LEU A 139 -1.67 13.89 13.51
C LEU A 139 -0.96 14.53 14.72
N GLU A 140 0.14 15.24 14.46
CA GLU A 140 0.95 15.92 15.46
C GLU A 140 0.36 17.29 15.86
N GLY A 141 -0.75 17.74 15.24
CA GLY A 141 -1.41 19.01 15.55
C GLY A 141 -0.74 20.25 14.97
N HIS A 142 0.21 20.09 14.05
CA HIS A 142 0.94 21.17 13.38
C HIS A 142 0.32 21.46 12.00
N LEU A 143 -0.78 22.21 11.96
CA LEU A 143 -1.31 22.75 10.70
C LEU A 143 -0.38 23.86 10.19
#